data_AF-A0A966LU45-F1
#
_entry.id   AF-A0A966LU45-F1
#
_cell.length_a   1.000
_cell.length_b   1.000
_cell.length_c   1.000
_cell.angle_alpha   90.00
_cell.angle_beta   90.00
_cell.angle_gamma   90.00
#
_symmetry.space_group_name_H-M   'P 1'
#
loop_
_entity.id
_entity.type
_entity.pdbx_description
1 polymer ?
#
loop_
_entity_poly.entity_id
_entity_poly.type
_entity_poly.pdbx_seq_one_letter_code
_entity_poly.pdbx_strand_id
1 'polypeptide(L)'
;LNKITNKPLSTPELNHHSIHGRRSRPLGRALPTLNRRWNSSSQAKGFTIIEVVLVLAIAGLIFLMVFIALPALQRSQRDTQRKNDMSRVVAALNSYKANNRGKLPTDAYIGIHGTSTSQFVVSYLRSGGDQFNDPSGDPYLMRAYNPRPVGSDYTGNIYEANKVRNVWISPGRHCEGPVIIAAGTAQFAVQYALESGGVYCLNG
;
A
#
# COMPACT_ATOMS: atom_id res chain seq x y z
N LEU A 1 -15.56 -51.59 10.23
CA LEU A 1 -15.69 -52.12 11.60
C LEU A 1 -15.87 -50.95 12.56
N ASN A 2 -16.99 -50.95 13.27
CA ASN A 2 -17.52 -49.91 14.15
C ASN A 2 -16.74 -49.74 15.45
N LYS A 3 -16.78 -48.51 16.01
CA LYS A 3 -17.35 -48.17 17.35
C LYS A 3 -16.97 -46.71 17.66
N ILE A 4 -17.81 -45.72 17.36
CA ILE A 4 -18.82 -45.11 18.26
C ILE A 4 -18.79 -45.64 19.70
N THR A 5 -18.45 -44.77 20.64
CA THR A 5 -18.87 -44.88 22.05
C THR A 5 -19.49 -43.56 22.50
N ASN A 6 -20.82 -43.49 22.39
CA ASN A 6 -21.68 -42.66 23.22
C ASN A 6 -21.99 -43.41 24.52
N LYS A 7 -22.06 -42.72 25.67
CA LYS A 7 -23.23 -42.73 26.61
C LYS A 7 -22.96 -42.05 27.97
N PRO A 8 -24.02 -41.68 28.74
CA PRO A 8 -24.10 -40.44 29.52
C PRO A 8 -24.58 -40.60 31.00
N LEU A 9 -24.82 -39.47 31.67
CA LEU A 9 -25.89 -39.13 32.63
C LEU A 9 -25.98 -39.77 34.03
N SER A 10 -25.97 -38.92 35.08
CA SER A 10 -26.76 -39.02 36.35
C SER A 10 -26.50 -37.78 37.23
N THR A 11 -27.38 -36.77 37.32
CA THR A 11 -28.48 -36.52 38.30
C THR A 11 -28.05 -36.08 39.72
N PRO A 12 -28.90 -35.31 40.45
CA PRO A 12 -28.48 -34.31 41.45
C PRO A 12 -28.59 -34.81 42.91
N GLU A 13 -27.81 -34.22 43.82
CA GLU A 13 -27.90 -34.49 45.26
C GLU A 13 -28.47 -33.27 46.01
N LEU A 14 -29.70 -33.42 46.47
CA LEU A 14 -30.37 -32.63 47.50
C LEU A 14 -30.04 -33.27 48.84
N ASN A 15 -29.51 -32.52 49.82
CA ASN A 15 -29.54 -32.96 51.20
C ASN A 15 -29.87 -31.82 52.18
N HIS A 16 -31.06 -31.99 52.77
CA HIS A 16 -31.60 -31.35 53.95
C HIS A 16 -30.63 -31.48 55.14
N HIS A 17 -30.49 -30.44 55.96
CA HIS A 17 -30.16 -30.66 57.38
C HIS A 17 -30.78 -29.63 58.31
N SER A 18 -31.27 -30.17 59.42
CA SER A 18 -32.28 -29.65 60.32
C SER A 18 -31.76 -28.68 61.39
N ILE A 19 -32.73 -27.98 61.97
CA ILE A 19 -32.71 -27.01 63.07
C ILE A 19 -32.26 -27.65 64.39
N HIS A 20 -31.37 -26.97 65.11
CA HIS A 20 -31.26 -26.91 66.58
C HIS A 20 -30.74 -25.50 66.91
N GLY A 21 -31.06 -24.77 67.97
CA GLY A 21 -31.69 -25.01 69.25
C GLY A 21 -31.16 -23.89 70.16
N ARG A 22 -32.04 -23.05 70.71
CA ARG A 22 -31.68 -21.84 71.49
C ARG A 22 -30.90 -22.17 72.77
N ARG A 23 -29.94 -21.32 73.16
CA ARG A 23 -29.58 -21.03 74.56
C ARG A 23 -29.10 -19.58 74.72
N SER A 24 -29.19 -19.11 75.95
CA SER A 24 -29.48 -17.73 76.36
C SER A 24 -28.40 -17.10 77.25
N ARG A 25 -28.42 -15.75 77.31
CA ARG A 25 -27.89 -14.80 78.34
C ARG A 25 -26.41 -14.37 78.19
N PRO A 26 -25.97 -13.27 78.85
CA PRO A 26 -26.44 -11.89 78.70
C PRO A 26 -25.28 -10.86 78.50
N LEU A 27 -25.67 -9.62 78.22
CA LEU A 27 -24.96 -8.33 78.31
C LEU A 27 -23.50 -8.31 78.82
N GLY A 28 -22.58 -7.92 77.93
CA GLY A 28 -21.20 -7.58 78.29
C GLY A 28 -20.46 -6.82 77.18
N ARG A 29 -20.32 -5.51 77.39
CA ARG A 29 -19.38 -4.57 76.73
C ARG A 29 -19.46 -4.44 75.20
N ALA A 30 -20.17 -3.39 74.79
CA ALA A 30 -19.88 -2.71 73.53
C ALA A 30 -18.43 -2.20 73.55
N LEU A 31 -17.54 -2.85 72.81
CA LEU A 31 -16.33 -2.21 72.34
C LEU A 31 -16.76 -1.14 71.34
N PRO A 32 -16.32 0.12 71.44
CA PRO A 32 -16.52 1.06 70.35
C PRO A 32 -15.70 0.54 69.18
N THR A 33 -16.36 -0.17 68.26
CA THR A 33 -15.81 -0.35 66.92
C THR A 33 -15.66 1.05 66.36
N LEU A 34 -14.42 1.53 66.29
CA LEU A 34 -14.07 2.76 65.59
C LEU A 34 -14.59 2.61 64.16
N ASN A 35 -15.79 3.15 63.92
CA ASN A 35 -16.33 3.29 62.60
C ASN A 35 -15.55 4.41 61.93
N ARG A 36 -14.34 4.09 61.47
CA ARG A 36 -13.54 4.99 60.64
C ARG A 36 -14.20 5.01 59.27
N ARG A 37 -15.29 5.76 59.19
CA ARG A 37 -15.97 6.10 57.94
C ARG A 37 -14.98 6.93 57.14
N TRP A 38 -14.23 6.28 56.24
CA TRP A 38 -13.49 6.98 55.21
C TRP A 38 -14.52 7.66 54.31
N ASN A 39 -14.90 8.89 54.64
CA ASN A 39 -15.43 9.81 53.64
C ASN A 39 -14.27 10.13 52.70
N SER A 40 -14.02 9.23 51.74
CA SER A 40 -13.38 9.63 50.49
C SER A 40 -14.35 10.57 49.82
N SER A 41 -14.24 11.87 50.09
CA SER A 41 -14.75 12.88 49.18
C SER A 41 -13.94 12.71 47.91
N SER A 42 -14.40 11.82 47.03
CA SER A 42 -13.95 11.73 45.66
C SER A 42 -14.22 13.10 45.05
N GLN A 43 -13.22 13.99 45.12
CA GLN A 43 -13.21 15.24 44.41
C GLN A 43 -13.25 14.84 42.94
N ALA A 44 -14.46 14.78 42.37
CA ALA A 44 -14.64 14.63 40.96
C ALA A 44 -14.09 15.92 40.33
N LYS A 45 -12.78 15.90 40.06
CA LYS A 45 -12.11 16.89 39.23
C LYS A 45 -12.68 16.68 37.83
N GLY A 46 -13.73 17.44 37.51
CA GLY A 46 -14.31 17.44 36.18
C GLY A 46 -13.28 17.99 35.19
N PHE A 47 -13.11 17.30 34.06
CA PHE A 47 -12.43 17.84 32.89
C PHE A 47 -13.06 19.18 32.56
N THR A 48 -12.25 20.23 32.57
CA THR A 48 -12.76 21.56 32.27
C THR A 48 -13.01 21.70 30.77
N ILE A 49 -14.03 22.47 30.37
CA ILE A 49 -14.29 22.73 28.94
C ILE A 49 -13.08 23.39 28.29
N ILE A 50 -12.38 24.26 29.02
CA ILE A 50 -11.16 24.93 28.53
C ILE A 50 -10.02 23.93 28.23
N GLU A 51 -9.86 22.89 29.05
CA GLU A 51 -8.86 21.84 28.84
C GLU A 51 -9.17 21.03 27.57
N VAL A 52 -10.44 20.69 27.34
CA VAL A 52 -10.85 19.99 26.11
C VAL A 52 -10.71 20.87 24.88
N VAL A 53 -11.04 22.16 24.97
CA VAL A 53 -10.92 23.11 23.85
C VAL A 53 -9.45 23.30 23.44
N LEU A 54 -8.52 23.37 24.39
CA LEU A 54 -7.09 23.48 24.08
C LEU A 54 -6.56 22.25 23.35
N VAL A 55 -6.99 21.05 23.77
CA VAL A 55 -6.60 19.79 23.11
C VAL A 55 -7.15 19.73 21.69
N LEU A 56 -8.43 20.09 21.50
CA LEU A 56 -9.04 20.10 20.17
C LEU A 56 -8.41 21.16 19.25
N ALA A 57 -7.97 22.29 19.79
CA ALA A 57 -7.28 23.32 19.01
C ALA A 57 -5.94 22.81 18.47
N ILE A 58 -5.11 22.17 19.31
CA ILE A 58 -3.83 21.59 18.88
C ILE A 58 -4.05 20.38 17.97
N ALA A 59 -5.01 19.50 18.29
CA ALA A 59 -5.34 18.36 17.45
C ALA A 59 -5.82 18.81 16.06
N GLY A 60 -6.66 19.85 15.99
CA GLY A 60 -7.11 20.44 14.72
C GLY A 60 -5.95 20.98 13.88
N LEU A 61 -4.98 21.65 14.51
CA LEU A 61 -3.79 22.15 13.82
C LEU A 61 -2.94 21.00 13.24
N ILE A 62 -2.72 19.94 14.03
CA ILE A 62 -1.95 18.77 13.59
C ILE A 62 -2.68 18.06 12.45
N PHE A 63 -4.00 17.84 12.57
CA PHE A 63 -4.78 17.19 11.52
C PHE A 63 -4.71 17.95 10.19
N LEU A 64 -4.72 19.29 10.21
CA LEU A 64 -4.56 20.09 8.99
C LEU A 64 -3.23 19.80 8.28
N MET A 65 -2.12 19.75 9.02
CA MET A 65 -0.81 19.46 8.43
C MET A 65 -0.75 18.03 7.86
N VAL A 66 -1.31 17.05 8.57
CA VAL A 66 -1.31 15.65 8.15
C VAL A 66 -2.09 15.44 6.85
N PHE A 67 -3.25 16.08 6.70
CA PHE A 67 -4.07 15.93 5.49
C PHE A 67 -3.41 16.52 4.23
N ILE A 68 -2.55 17.52 4.37
CA ILE A 68 -1.78 18.08 3.25
C ILE A 68 -0.57 17.18 2.95
N ALA A 69 0.11 16.69 3.98
CA ALA A 69 1.35 15.94 3.85
C ALA A 69 1.15 14.51 3.32
N LEU A 70 0.14 13.77 3.80
CA LEU A 70 -0.05 12.35 3.43
C LEU A 70 -0.26 12.13 1.93
N PRO A 71 -1.13 12.88 1.21
CA PRO A 71 -1.30 12.71 -0.22
C PRO A 71 -0.03 13.02 -1.02
N ALA A 72 0.78 13.99 -0.56
CA ALA A 72 2.06 14.30 -1.19
C ALA A 72 3.07 13.17 -1.00
N LEU A 73 3.16 12.59 0.20
CA LEU A 73 4.04 11.46 0.49
C LEU A 73 3.65 10.22 -0.31
N GLN A 74 2.35 9.90 -0.39
CA GLN A 74 1.86 8.77 -1.17
C GLN A 74 2.24 8.89 -2.66
N ARG A 75 2.09 10.08 -3.26
CA ARG A 75 2.53 10.33 -4.63
C ARG A 75 4.03 10.08 -4.81
N SER A 76 4.86 10.60 -3.90
CA SER A 76 6.31 10.41 -3.93
C SER A 76 6.74 8.93 -3.84
N GLN A 77 6.05 8.15 -3.00
CA GLN A 77 6.30 6.69 -2.91
C GLN A 77 5.91 5.97 -4.20
N ARG A 78 4.75 6.28 -4.78
CA ARG A 78 4.33 5.70 -6.06
C ARG A 78 5.28 6.06 -7.20
N ASP A 79 5.77 7.30 -7.26
CA ASP A 79 6.75 7.70 -8.27
C ASP A 79 8.10 7.01 -8.10
N THR A 80 8.54 6.79 -6.87
CA THR A 80 9.73 5.96 -6.60
C THR A 80 9.52 4.53 -7.11
N GLN A 81 8.35 3.94 -6.85
CA GLN A 81 8.03 2.59 -7.34
C GLN A 81 7.97 2.54 -8.87
N ARG A 82 7.33 3.51 -9.54
CA ARG A 82 7.32 3.63 -11.01
C ARG A 82 8.72 3.70 -11.59
N LYS A 83 9.63 4.47 -10.99
CA LYS A 83 11.03 4.54 -11.44
C LYS A 83 11.73 3.19 -11.34
N ASN A 84 11.50 2.46 -10.26
CA ASN A 84 12.00 1.09 -10.10
C ASN A 84 11.39 0.16 -11.16
N ASP A 85 10.10 0.26 -11.42
CA ASP A 85 9.42 -0.53 -12.46
C ASP A 85 9.95 -0.20 -13.87
N MET A 86 10.24 1.06 -14.19
CA MET A 86 10.88 1.42 -15.47
C MET A 86 12.30 0.86 -15.57
N SER A 87 13.04 0.83 -14.47
CA SER A 87 14.37 0.18 -14.44
C SER A 87 14.26 -1.32 -14.71
N ARG A 88 13.19 -1.97 -14.22
CA ARG A 88 12.89 -3.38 -14.51
C ARG A 88 12.51 -3.59 -15.98
N VAL A 89 11.78 -2.65 -16.61
CA VAL A 89 11.50 -2.68 -18.06
C VAL A 89 12.79 -2.63 -18.86
N VAL A 90 13.71 -1.72 -18.52
CA VAL A 90 15.02 -1.62 -19.19
C VAL A 90 15.82 -2.92 -19.02
N ALA A 91 15.87 -3.48 -17.81
CA ALA A 91 16.53 -4.76 -17.56
C ALA A 91 15.91 -5.89 -18.40
N ALA A 92 14.57 -5.99 -18.44
CA ALA A 92 13.84 -6.96 -19.24
C ALA A 92 14.11 -6.81 -20.75
N LEU A 93 14.18 -5.58 -21.27
CA LEU A 93 14.55 -5.30 -22.66
C LEU A 93 15.99 -5.72 -22.95
N ASN A 94 16.92 -5.50 -22.02
CA ASN A 94 18.30 -5.98 -22.14
C ASN A 94 18.41 -7.50 -22.10
N SER A 95 17.65 -8.18 -21.22
CA SER A 95 17.55 -9.63 -21.22
C SER A 95 16.96 -10.16 -22.53
N TYR A 96 15.95 -9.49 -23.09
CA TYR A 96 15.43 -9.81 -24.41
C TYR A 96 16.53 -9.68 -25.48
N LYS A 97 17.26 -8.55 -25.52
CA LYS A 97 18.37 -8.34 -26.47
C LYS A 97 19.41 -9.45 -26.36
N ALA A 98 19.82 -9.81 -25.15
CA ALA A 98 20.78 -10.88 -24.92
C ALA A 98 20.30 -12.23 -25.49
N ASN A 99 19.01 -12.54 -25.30
CA ASN A 99 18.41 -13.79 -25.80
C ASN A 99 18.11 -13.75 -27.31
N ASN A 100 18.09 -12.58 -27.93
CA ASN A 100 17.66 -12.38 -29.33
C ASN A 100 18.77 -11.77 -30.20
N ARG A 101 20.03 -12.15 -29.96
CA ARG A 101 21.19 -11.76 -30.79
C ARG A 101 21.36 -10.23 -30.92
N GLY A 102 21.13 -9.51 -29.82
CA GLY A 102 21.23 -8.05 -29.75
C GLY A 102 20.05 -7.30 -30.36
N LYS A 103 19.02 -8.00 -30.87
CA LYS A 103 17.84 -7.36 -31.45
C LYS A 103 16.86 -6.92 -30.37
N LEU A 104 16.29 -5.74 -30.56
CA LEU A 104 15.16 -5.27 -29.77
C LEU A 104 13.88 -6.03 -30.13
N PRO A 105 12.92 -6.13 -29.19
CA PRO A 105 11.64 -6.75 -29.49
C PRO A 105 10.87 -5.90 -30.50
N THR A 106 10.18 -6.56 -31.43
CA THR A 106 9.36 -5.87 -32.44
C THR A 106 8.18 -5.17 -31.80
N ASP A 107 7.63 -4.15 -32.47
CA ASP A 107 6.49 -3.38 -31.97
C ASP A 107 5.29 -4.26 -31.60
N ALA A 108 4.99 -5.29 -32.41
CA ALA A 108 3.93 -6.25 -32.14
C ALA A 108 4.16 -7.07 -30.85
N TYR A 109 5.43 -7.35 -30.52
CA TYR A 109 5.82 -8.14 -29.35
C TYR A 109 5.77 -7.32 -28.06
N ILE A 110 6.14 -6.04 -28.15
CA ILE A 110 6.06 -5.08 -27.03
C ILE A 110 4.61 -4.65 -26.79
N GLY A 111 3.83 -4.49 -27.85
CA GLY A 111 2.46 -3.98 -27.82
C GLY A 111 2.31 -2.73 -28.68
N ILE A 112 1.48 -2.83 -29.70
CA ILE A 112 1.00 -1.68 -30.48
C ILE A 112 -0.33 -1.26 -29.85
N HIS A 113 -0.50 0.04 -29.62
CA HIS A 113 -1.71 0.64 -29.04
C HIS A 113 -1.91 0.53 -27.51
N GLY A 114 -0.90 0.17 -26.72
CA GLY A 114 -0.98 0.28 -25.26
C GLY A 114 -1.70 -0.90 -24.64
N THR A 115 -1.18 -2.11 -24.87
CA THR A 115 -1.71 -3.33 -24.25
C THR A 115 -0.95 -3.64 -22.95
N SER A 116 -1.67 -4.11 -21.94
CA SER A 116 -1.13 -4.58 -20.66
C SER A 116 -0.76 -6.07 -20.66
N THR A 117 -1.01 -6.78 -21.77
CA THR A 117 -0.81 -8.22 -21.90
C THR A 117 0.02 -8.57 -23.12
N SER A 118 0.93 -7.69 -23.54
CA SER A 118 1.84 -8.02 -24.63
C SER A 118 2.70 -9.23 -24.28
N GLN A 119 3.13 -9.97 -25.30
CA GLN A 119 3.98 -11.14 -25.12
C GLN A 119 5.28 -10.80 -24.39
N PHE A 120 5.82 -9.59 -24.61
CA PHE A 120 6.94 -9.07 -23.83
C PHE A 120 6.64 -8.99 -22.33
N VAL A 121 5.53 -8.36 -21.94
CA VAL A 121 5.15 -8.22 -20.52
C VAL A 121 4.99 -9.58 -19.88
N VAL A 122 4.27 -10.48 -20.54
CA VAL A 122 4.01 -11.83 -20.00
C VAL A 122 5.32 -12.62 -19.84
N SER A 123 6.21 -12.58 -20.84
CA SER A 123 7.39 -13.44 -20.85
C SER A 123 8.57 -12.90 -20.04
N TYR A 124 8.71 -11.58 -19.94
CA TYR A 124 9.90 -10.94 -19.35
C TYR A 124 9.62 -10.13 -18.08
N LEU A 125 8.40 -9.62 -17.87
CA LEU A 125 8.08 -8.81 -16.69
C LEU A 125 7.25 -9.59 -15.67
N ARG A 126 6.40 -10.51 -16.12
CA ARG A 126 5.52 -11.34 -15.27
C ARG A 126 5.99 -12.78 -15.09
N SER A 127 7.17 -13.13 -15.61
CA SER A 127 7.71 -14.50 -15.66
C SER A 127 7.83 -15.20 -14.29
N GLY A 128 7.83 -14.45 -13.18
CA GLY A 128 7.89 -14.95 -11.79
C GLY A 128 6.60 -14.81 -10.99
N GLY A 129 5.44 -14.64 -11.64
CA GLY A 129 4.15 -14.41 -10.94
C GLY A 129 3.91 -12.95 -10.52
N ASP A 130 4.79 -12.03 -10.93
CA ASP A 130 4.57 -10.60 -10.73
C ASP A 130 3.42 -10.10 -11.64
N GLN A 131 2.60 -9.19 -11.12
CA GLN A 131 1.53 -8.56 -11.89
C GLN A 131 2.02 -7.38 -12.72
N PHE A 132 3.16 -6.76 -12.38
CA PHE A 132 3.72 -5.59 -13.07
C PHE A 132 2.64 -4.52 -13.36
N ASN A 133 2.07 -3.98 -12.28
CA ASN A 133 1.02 -2.95 -12.33
C ASN A 133 1.55 -1.63 -11.79
N ASP A 134 0.96 -0.54 -12.26
CA ASP A 134 1.22 0.79 -11.72
C ASP A 134 0.77 0.84 -10.24
N PRO A 135 1.49 1.57 -9.37
CA PRO A 135 1.15 1.69 -7.95
C PRO A 135 -0.23 2.31 -7.68
N SER A 136 -0.87 2.92 -8.68
CA SER A 136 -2.26 3.38 -8.61
C SER A 136 -3.30 2.27 -8.86
N GLY A 137 -2.85 1.03 -9.14
CA GLY A 137 -3.67 -0.18 -9.22
C GLY A 137 -3.95 -0.69 -10.64
N ASP A 138 -3.76 0.16 -11.64
CA ASP A 138 -3.97 -0.19 -13.05
C ASP A 138 -2.71 -0.82 -13.67
N PRO A 139 -2.84 -1.69 -14.68
CA PRO A 139 -1.68 -2.20 -15.38
C PRO A 139 -1.01 -1.12 -16.26
N TYR A 140 0.32 -1.22 -16.40
CA TYR A 140 1.07 -0.46 -17.38
C TYR A 140 0.63 -0.81 -18.80
N LEU A 141 0.61 0.18 -19.69
CA LEU A 141 0.28 0.01 -21.11
C LEU A 141 1.54 0.15 -21.95
N MET A 142 2.03 -0.94 -22.52
CA MET A 142 3.27 -0.90 -23.30
C MET A 142 3.02 -0.30 -24.69
N ARG A 143 3.88 0.63 -25.08
CA ARG A 143 3.86 1.29 -26.39
C ARG A 143 5.25 1.18 -27.00
N ALA A 144 5.41 0.30 -27.98
CA ALA A 144 6.52 0.45 -28.91
C ALA A 144 6.19 1.51 -29.93
N TYR A 145 7.19 2.32 -30.28
CA TYR A 145 6.99 3.39 -31.24
C TYR A 145 8.15 3.44 -32.23
N ASN A 146 7.81 3.48 -33.52
CA ASN A 146 8.76 3.63 -34.61
C ASN A 146 9.66 4.86 -34.41
N PRO A 147 10.96 4.80 -34.72
CA PRO A 147 11.85 5.94 -34.57
C PRO A 147 11.35 7.16 -35.37
N ARG A 148 10.78 8.16 -34.68
CA ARG A 148 10.39 9.47 -35.22
C ARG A 148 11.64 10.34 -35.48
N PRO A 149 11.56 11.45 -36.23
CA PRO A 149 12.71 12.34 -36.43
C PRO A 149 13.41 12.74 -35.12
N VAL A 150 14.72 12.93 -35.18
CA VAL A 150 15.55 13.40 -34.06
C VAL A 150 15.02 14.73 -33.51
N GLY A 151 14.98 14.88 -32.19
CA GLY A 151 14.48 16.10 -31.53
C GLY A 151 12.97 16.14 -31.29
N SER A 152 12.25 15.03 -31.47
CA SER A 152 10.84 14.92 -31.12
C SER A 152 10.66 14.86 -29.59
N ASP A 153 9.92 15.80 -29.00
CA ASP A 153 9.56 15.74 -27.59
C ASP A 153 8.36 14.81 -27.34
N TYR A 154 8.57 13.72 -26.60
CA TYR A 154 7.50 12.80 -26.21
C TYR A 154 6.73 13.26 -24.97
N THR A 155 7.23 14.27 -24.27
CA THR A 155 6.58 14.91 -23.12
C THR A 155 5.11 15.19 -23.46
N GLY A 156 4.82 15.85 -24.59
CA GLY A 156 3.44 16.15 -24.99
C GLY A 156 2.53 14.92 -25.13
N ASN A 157 3.02 13.80 -25.67
CA ASN A 157 2.23 12.58 -25.87
C ASN A 157 2.06 11.77 -24.56
N ILE A 158 2.88 12.02 -23.56
CA ILE A 158 2.90 11.31 -22.28
C ILE A 158 1.86 11.89 -21.30
N TYR A 159 1.67 13.22 -21.30
CA TYR A 159 0.74 13.90 -20.38
C TYR A 159 -0.70 14.07 -20.89
N GLU A 160 -1.01 13.59 -22.09
CA GLU A 160 -2.40 13.50 -22.52
C GLU A 160 -3.19 12.60 -21.57
N ALA A 161 -4.39 13.01 -21.16
CA ALA A 161 -5.24 12.27 -20.22
C ALA A 161 -5.49 10.81 -20.64
N ASN A 162 -5.43 10.52 -21.94
CA ASN A 162 -5.58 9.17 -22.50
C ASN A 162 -4.28 8.35 -22.52
N LYS A 163 -3.17 8.88 -21.97
CA LYS A 163 -1.81 8.35 -22.15
C LYS A 163 -1.00 8.20 -20.85
N VAL A 164 -1.55 8.58 -19.70
CA VAL A 164 -0.88 8.63 -18.38
C VAL A 164 -0.36 7.30 -17.81
N ARG A 165 -0.63 6.17 -18.47
CA ARG A 165 -0.12 4.82 -18.09
C ARG A 165 0.77 4.19 -19.15
N ASN A 166 1.09 4.94 -20.21
CA ASN A 166 1.87 4.40 -21.31
C ASN A 166 3.36 4.36 -20.95
N VAL A 167 3.94 3.18 -21.07
CA VAL A 167 5.40 3.01 -21.08
C VAL A 167 5.85 3.07 -22.53
N TRP A 168 6.54 4.14 -22.89
CA TRP A 168 7.00 4.36 -24.26
C TRP A 168 8.40 3.79 -24.44
N ILE A 169 8.54 2.87 -25.39
CA ILE A 169 9.82 2.24 -25.74
C ILE A 169 10.18 2.69 -27.15
N SER A 170 11.32 3.37 -27.28
CA SER A 170 11.80 3.96 -28.52
C SER A 170 13.14 3.35 -28.93
N PRO A 171 13.15 2.39 -29.87
CA PRO A 171 14.37 1.83 -30.45
C PRO A 171 15.21 2.88 -31.20
N GLY A 172 16.53 2.75 -31.12
CA GLY A 172 17.47 3.65 -31.80
C GLY A 172 17.55 5.05 -31.18
N ARG A 173 17.23 5.17 -29.88
CA ARG A 173 17.14 6.45 -29.15
C ARG A 173 17.83 6.38 -27.79
N HIS A 174 18.22 7.54 -27.28
CA HIS A 174 18.59 7.75 -25.89
C HIS A 174 17.94 9.01 -25.33
N CYS A 175 17.84 9.05 -24.02
CA CYS A 175 17.33 10.11 -23.17
C CYS A 175 18.39 11.18 -22.93
N GLU A 176 18.01 12.43 -23.13
CA GLU A 176 18.69 13.63 -22.65
C GLU A 176 17.71 14.40 -21.77
N GLY A 177 17.79 14.16 -20.45
CA GLY A 177 16.74 14.57 -19.52
C GLY A 177 15.40 13.90 -19.89
N PRO A 178 14.31 14.67 -20.07
CA PRO A 178 13.01 14.12 -20.46
C PRO A 178 12.86 13.89 -21.98
N VAL A 179 13.78 14.40 -22.80
CA VAL A 179 13.69 14.35 -24.27
C VAL A 179 14.42 13.12 -24.80
N ILE A 180 13.96 12.55 -25.92
CA ILE A 180 14.70 11.50 -26.63
C ILE A 180 15.29 12.02 -27.93
N ILE A 181 16.54 11.63 -28.21
CA ILE A 181 17.23 11.98 -29.45
C ILE A 181 17.75 10.71 -30.14
N ALA A 182 18.23 10.85 -31.38
CA ALA A 182 18.78 9.72 -32.13
C ALA A 182 20.01 9.14 -31.43
N ALA A 183 20.08 7.82 -31.48
CA ALA A 183 21.17 7.03 -30.97
C ALA A 183 21.49 5.90 -31.95
N GLY A 184 22.38 4.97 -31.55
CA GLY A 184 22.69 3.78 -32.32
C GLY A 184 21.53 2.77 -32.35
N THR A 185 21.50 1.92 -33.37
CA THR A 185 20.42 0.92 -33.59
C THR A 185 20.26 -0.12 -32.47
N ALA A 186 21.30 -0.31 -31.66
CA ALA A 186 21.27 -1.19 -30.50
C ALA A 186 20.77 -0.50 -29.21
N GLN A 187 20.69 0.83 -29.21
CA GLN A 187 20.26 1.62 -28.05
C GLN A 187 18.75 1.80 -28.04
N PHE A 188 18.18 2.03 -26.87
CA PHE A 188 16.77 2.38 -26.73
C PHE A 188 16.54 3.31 -25.55
N ALA A 189 15.44 4.05 -25.63
CA ALA A 189 14.94 4.88 -24.55
C ALA A 189 13.60 4.36 -24.05
N VAL A 190 13.39 4.40 -22.73
CA VAL A 190 12.12 4.10 -22.07
C VAL A 190 11.63 5.36 -21.35
N GLN A 191 10.39 5.77 -21.61
CA GLN A 191 9.79 6.96 -20.99
C GLN A 191 8.48 6.66 -20.27
N TYR A 192 8.25 7.36 -19.16
CA TYR A 192 7.02 7.28 -18.36
C TYR A 192 6.67 8.59 -17.65
N ALA A 193 5.38 8.90 -17.49
CA ALA A 193 4.90 10.05 -16.71
C ALA A 193 4.99 9.80 -15.20
N LEU A 194 5.47 10.76 -14.42
CA LEU A 194 5.37 10.71 -12.95
C LEU A 194 4.16 11.51 -12.46
N GLU A 195 3.56 11.10 -11.34
CA GLU A 195 2.42 11.81 -10.72
C GLU A 195 2.82 13.14 -10.11
N SER A 196 4.08 13.29 -9.70
CA SER A 196 4.67 14.56 -9.31
C SER A 196 4.80 15.56 -10.46
N GLY A 197 4.53 15.11 -11.70
CA GLY A 197 4.95 15.78 -12.92
C GLY A 197 6.38 15.39 -13.31
N GLY A 198 6.73 15.59 -14.58
CA GLY A 198 8.01 15.18 -15.14
C GLY A 198 7.93 13.84 -15.89
N VAL A 199 8.74 13.74 -16.95
CA VAL A 199 8.94 12.49 -17.68
C VAL A 199 10.18 11.84 -17.11
N TYR A 200 10.04 10.61 -16.65
CA TYR A 200 11.17 9.78 -16.31
C TYR A 200 11.63 9.05 -17.57
N CYS A 201 12.91 9.22 -17.93
CA CYS A 201 13.50 8.65 -19.12
C CYS A 201 14.74 7.83 -18.74
N LEU A 202 14.82 6.60 -19.22
CA LEU A 202 15.94 5.69 -19.01
C LEU A 202 16.51 5.15 -20.32
N ASN A 203 17.83 4.95 -20.34
CA ASN A 203 18.58 4.40 -21.47
C ASN A 203 18.85 2.91 -21.28
N GLY A 204 18.96 2.19 -22.40
CA GLY A 204 19.48 0.81 -22.45
C GLY A 204 20.07 0.42 -23.80
#